data_AF-A0A0D2DL94-F1
#
_entry.id   AF-A0A0D2DL94-F1
#
_cell.length_a   1.000
_cell.length_b   1.000
_cell.length_c   1.000
_cell.angle_alpha   90.00
_cell.angle_beta   90.00
_cell.angle_gamma   90.00
#
_symmetry.space_group_name_H-M   'P 1'
#
loop_
_entity.id
_entity.type
_entity.pdbx_description
1 polymer ?
#
loop_
_entity_poly.entity_id
_entity_poly.type
_entity_poly.pdbx_seq_one_letter_code
_entity_poly.pdbx_strand_id
1 'polypeptide(L)'
;MAVEKGFTNIGFSRLRDFVDFKLPDSLDEISYVANATNFRRFILNKFGKEGLDVDQLIADDEDTRLTYQGYRRFLMSDLRHIYTLGGTRTSNTYKRETKYLAKQMLVRGYAFAGAIKQNFPNHLRLSIHQSTGEHKVSMSLLNTKTGFTTPWHCSVALMADGEWMSAPMGDFKENPRMKVVEEKGRPSYFREMTDEEFLEEPNRADEAAIVQFEDPTVSENYEQERNENFVHWEDLTYDVKSGGKRKRLLDQVDGWLRGGTLTALMGVSGAGKTILLDILANRSTSGAAHGDILVNGQPRNIASKNMAGVVYQSDLQFPGATVREALIFSAILRQPKTTPYVEKIAYAEEVVHLIGMEALADTAIGTGGEVLNSEQRKRLAIGIELAAKPTTLILLDQPLSGLDCQAALSICALLRKLAQKGLAILCTISQPSVRLLQSFDRLILLAKGGKQLYFGKIGVSCKTVISYFEQNGARQRNAEENPVEWVFEVTGSNADSDSPQDWSETWNNSPERKAVRKKLLQLKEKFAGQLESVNDPSASDIIQQAVAQLDVRDLQRTYYKYLFLEKMQLPLDYLKPDIYGQLLADSAAIHRPLYPL
;
A
#
# COMPACT_ATOMS: atom_id res chain seq x y z
N MET A 1 27.27 2.79 -15.78
CA MET A 1 27.71 4.14 -15.32
C MET A 1 29.19 4.25 -14.97
N ALA A 2 29.74 3.60 -13.93
CA ALA A 2 31.16 3.77 -13.59
C ALA A 2 32.10 3.30 -14.71
N VAL A 3 31.79 2.15 -15.32
CA VAL A 3 32.48 1.62 -16.51
C VAL A 3 32.33 2.58 -17.71
N GLU A 4 31.12 3.10 -17.96
CA GLU A 4 30.88 4.08 -19.05
C GLU A 4 31.65 5.39 -18.85
N LYS A 5 31.89 5.82 -17.61
CA LYS A 5 32.68 7.01 -17.28
C LYS A 5 34.19 6.72 -17.18
N GLY A 6 34.64 5.50 -17.50
CA GLY A 6 36.05 5.12 -17.49
C GLY A 6 36.67 5.00 -16.09
N PHE A 7 35.85 4.86 -15.03
CA PHE A 7 36.37 4.64 -13.69
C PHE A 7 36.82 3.18 -13.53
N THR A 8 38.14 2.96 -13.49
CA THR A 8 38.76 1.62 -13.47
C THR A 8 39.10 1.11 -12.06
N ASN A 9 39.07 1.97 -11.03
CA ASN A 9 39.47 1.65 -9.66
C ASN A 9 38.29 1.56 -8.67
N ILE A 10 37.08 1.22 -9.15
CA ILE A 10 35.86 1.11 -8.32
C ILE A 10 35.41 -0.35 -8.26
N GLY A 11 35.35 -0.90 -7.04
CA GLY A 11 34.79 -2.22 -6.75
C GLY A 11 33.52 -2.15 -5.90
N PHE A 12 32.63 -3.13 -6.07
CA PHE A 12 31.46 -3.29 -5.21
C PHE A 12 31.65 -4.47 -4.27
N SER A 13 31.36 -4.28 -2.99
CA SER A 13 31.38 -5.36 -1.99
C SER A 13 30.00 -5.53 -1.35
N ARG A 14 29.69 -6.79 -1.03
CA ARG A 14 28.47 -7.28 -0.38
C ARG A 14 28.80 -7.76 1.05
N LEU A 15 27.78 -7.87 1.91
CA LEU A 15 27.96 -8.35 3.29
C LEU A 15 28.57 -9.76 3.37
N ARG A 16 28.30 -10.62 2.37
CA ARG A 16 28.89 -11.95 2.27
C ARG A 16 30.42 -11.93 2.10
N ASP A 17 30.99 -10.83 1.60
CA ASP A 17 32.43 -10.75 1.33
C ASP A 17 33.23 -10.53 2.63
N PHE A 18 32.54 -10.33 3.76
CA PHE A 18 33.14 -10.14 5.09
C PHE A 18 33.00 -11.36 6.00
N VAL A 19 32.45 -12.48 5.49
CA VAL A 19 32.26 -13.71 6.28
C VAL A 19 33.16 -14.84 5.77
N ASP A 20 33.58 -15.73 6.67
CA ASP A 20 34.53 -16.82 6.35
C ASP A 20 33.88 -18.23 6.33
N PHE A 21 32.57 -18.31 6.53
CA PHE A 21 31.85 -19.58 6.46
C PHE A 21 31.45 -19.92 5.03
N LYS A 22 31.42 -21.22 4.73
CA LYS A 22 31.19 -21.74 3.38
C LYS A 22 29.79 -21.35 2.89
N LEU A 23 29.74 -20.63 1.77
CA LEU A 23 28.52 -20.21 1.08
C LEU A 23 28.45 -20.87 -0.30
N PRO A 24 27.24 -21.02 -0.88
CA PRO A 24 27.10 -21.40 -2.28
C PRO A 24 27.79 -20.38 -3.21
N ASP A 25 28.39 -20.86 -4.30
CA ASP A 25 29.09 -20.02 -5.29
C ASP A 25 28.17 -18.92 -5.86
N SER A 26 26.90 -19.26 -6.05
CA SER A 26 25.83 -18.32 -6.39
C SER A 26 24.78 -18.25 -5.27
N LEU A 27 24.52 -17.04 -4.78
CA LEU A 27 23.39 -16.75 -3.89
C LEU A 27 22.38 -15.92 -4.67
N ASP A 28 21.16 -16.43 -4.81
CA ASP A 28 20.03 -15.64 -5.27
C ASP A 28 19.66 -14.56 -4.24
N GLU A 29 18.85 -13.59 -4.66
CA GLU A 29 18.46 -12.45 -3.82
C GLU A 29 17.77 -12.87 -2.51
N ILE A 30 16.88 -13.86 -2.57
CA ILE A 30 16.10 -14.32 -1.41
C ILE A 30 17.04 -14.99 -0.40
N SER A 31 17.91 -15.88 -0.88
CA SER A 31 18.92 -16.56 -0.08
C SER A 31 19.91 -15.57 0.55
N TYR A 32 20.31 -14.53 -0.19
CA TYR A 32 21.20 -13.49 0.31
C TYR A 32 20.53 -12.63 1.41
N VAL A 33 19.28 -12.21 1.20
CA VAL A 33 18.52 -11.39 2.17
C VAL A 33 18.21 -12.19 3.44
N ALA A 34 17.81 -13.45 3.31
CA ALA A 34 17.55 -14.34 4.44
C ALA A 34 18.81 -14.53 5.32
N ASN A 35 20.00 -14.53 4.71
CA ASN A 35 21.27 -14.65 5.43
C ASN A 35 21.89 -13.32 5.86
N ALA A 36 21.32 -12.17 5.48
CA ALA A 36 21.88 -10.85 5.81
C ALA A 36 22.03 -10.62 7.32
N THR A 37 21.08 -11.12 8.11
CA THR A 37 21.14 -11.07 9.58
C THR A 37 22.29 -11.93 10.12
N ASN A 38 22.52 -13.11 9.55
CA ASN A 38 23.63 -13.98 9.92
C ASN A 38 24.98 -13.34 9.55
N PHE A 39 25.09 -12.71 8.37
CA PHE A 39 26.28 -11.96 7.98
C PHE A 39 26.59 -10.83 8.95
N ARG A 40 25.58 -10.02 9.30
CA ARG A 40 25.73 -8.92 10.27
C ARG A 40 26.14 -9.43 11.65
N ARG A 41 25.52 -10.51 12.12
CA ARG A 41 25.84 -11.13 13.42
C ARG A 41 27.27 -11.66 13.43
N PHE A 42 27.68 -12.32 12.36
CA PHE A 42 29.06 -12.77 12.20
C PHE A 42 30.05 -11.59 12.25
N ILE A 43 29.80 -10.53 11.48
CA ILE A 43 30.65 -9.33 11.47
C ILE A 43 30.75 -8.72 12.87
N LEU A 44 29.63 -8.60 13.57
CA LEU A 44 29.60 -8.05 14.94
C LEU A 44 30.35 -8.92 15.94
N ASN A 45 30.20 -10.24 15.86
CA ASN A 45 30.88 -11.16 16.76
C ASN A 45 32.39 -11.21 16.49
N LYS A 46 32.81 -11.17 15.22
CA LYS A 46 34.22 -11.32 14.82
C LYS A 46 35.00 -10.01 14.93
N PHE A 47 34.38 -8.89 14.58
CA PHE A 47 35.04 -7.58 14.49
C PHE A 47 34.57 -6.59 15.55
N GLY A 48 33.57 -6.96 16.35
CA GLY A 48 33.16 -6.16 17.51
C GLY A 48 34.32 -5.99 18.48
N LYS A 49 34.42 -4.80 19.06
CA LYS A 49 35.42 -4.52 20.09
C LYS A 49 34.82 -4.87 21.44
N GLU A 50 35.33 -5.92 22.09
CA GLU A 50 34.92 -6.27 23.46
C GLU A 50 35.25 -5.12 24.43
N GLY A 51 34.32 -4.82 25.33
CA GLY A 51 34.49 -3.73 26.31
C GLY A 51 34.43 -2.31 25.71
N LEU A 52 33.93 -2.14 24.48
CA LEU A 52 33.72 -0.81 23.88
C LEU A 52 32.70 0.00 24.69
N ASP A 53 33.18 0.94 25.49
CA ASP A 53 32.35 1.95 26.14
C ASP A 53 32.11 3.13 25.19
N VAL A 54 30.99 3.07 24.46
CA VAL A 54 30.59 4.13 23.53
C VAL A 54 30.21 5.41 24.27
N ASP A 55 29.77 5.34 25.52
CA ASP A 55 29.44 6.52 26.31
C ASP A 55 30.69 7.29 26.69
N GLN A 56 31.74 6.59 27.11
CA GLN A 56 33.05 7.18 27.33
C GLN A 56 33.63 7.78 26.03
N LEU A 57 33.54 7.06 24.91
CA LEU A 57 34.05 7.57 23.62
C LEU A 57 33.30 8.81 23.13
N ILE A 58 31.99 8.91 23.36
CA ILE A 58 31.23 10.12 23.03
C ILE A 58 31.65 11.32 23.90
N ALA A 59 32.10 11.06 25.13
CA ALA A 59 32.58 12.10 26.03
C ALA A 59 34.00 12.56 25.69
N ASP A 60 34.87 11.62 25.36
CA ASP A 60 36.32 11.85 25.27
C ASP A 60 36.81 12.16 23.84
N ASP A 61 36.09 11.72 22.80
CA ASP A 61 36.49 11.88 21.39
C ASP A 61 35.53 12.80 20.61
N GLU A 62 36.07 13.91 20.11
CA GLU A 62 35.28 14.94 19.43
C GLU A 62 34.64 14.43 18.12
N ASP A 63 35.34 13.64 17.34
CA ASP A 63 34.84 13.09 16.07
C ASP A 63 33.72 12.07 16.28
N THR A 64 33.87 11.19 17.28
CA THR A 64 32.82 10.25 17.71
C THR A 64 31.60 11.01 18.22
N ARG A 65 31.79 12.09 18.99
CA ARG A 65 30.71 12.95 19.47
C ARG A 65 29.97 13.65 18.33
N LEU A 66 30.68 14.18 17.32
CA LEU A 66 30.07 14.80 16.15
C LEU A 66 29.29 13.77 15.31
N THR A 67 29.86 12.59 15.11
CA THR A 67 29.21 11.47 14.40
C THR A 67 27.93 11.04 15.13
N TYR A 68 27.99 10.89 16.46
CA TYR A 68 26.84 10.59 17.31
C TYR A 68 25.71 11.61 17.16
N GLN A 69 26.05 12.91 17.17
CA GLN A 69 25.08 13.98 16.99
C GLN A 69 24.46 13.97 15.59
N GLY A 70 25.25 13.66 14.57
CA GLY A 70 24.79 13.47 13.19
C GLY A 70 23.76 12.35 13.11
N TYR A 71 24.07 11.16 13.62
CA TYR A 71 23.13 10.04 13.69
C TYR A 71 21.87 10.39 14.47
N ARG A 72 21.99 11.11 15.58
CA ARG A 72 20.82 11.52 16.37
C ARG A 72 19.90 12.45 15.58
N ARG A 73 20.44 13.44 14.86
CA ARG A 73 19.64 14.35 14.00
C ARG A 73 18.98 13.60 12.85
N PHE A 74 19.75 12.75 12.17
CA PHE A 74 19.26 11.90 11.09
C PHE A 74 18.10 11.01 11.57
N LEU A 75 18.32 10.22 12.61
CA LEU A 75 17.29 9.33 13.17
C LEU A 75 16.08 10.09 13.69
N MET A 76 16.27 11.29 14.29
CA MET A 76 15.15 12.12 14.73
C MET A 76 14.31 12.66 13.57
N SER A 77 14.89 12.83 12.38
CA SER A 77 14.16 13.28 11.19
C SER A 77 13.50 12.09 10.48
N ASP A 78 14.30 11.06 10.19
CA ASP A 78 13.90 9.88 9.41
C ASP A 78 12.81 9.08 10.13
N LEU A 79 12.97 8.91 11.44
CA LEU A 79 12.01 8.16 12.24
C LEU A 79 10.81 9.00 12.69
N ARG A 80 10.75 10.32 12.40
CA ARG A 80 9.62 11.18 12.79
C ARG A 80 8.31 10.75 12.12
N HIS A 81 8.42 10.23 10.91
CA HIS A 81 7.29 9.76 10.11
C HIS A 81 6.92 8.29 10.39
N ILE A 82 7.83 7.56 11.05
CA ILE A 82 7.67 6.15 11.43
C ILE A 82 7.20 6.03 12.89
N TYR A 83 7.62 6.94 13.77
CA TYR A 83 7.27 7.00 15.19
C TYR A 83 6.65 8.36 15.53
N THR A 84 5.33 8.48 15.38
CA THR A 84 4.58 9.71 15.70
C THR A 84 4.52 9.96 17.20
N LEU A 85 4.71 11.22 17.62
CA LEU A 85 4.57 11.66 19.02
C LEU A 85 3.09 11.77 19.41
N GLY A 86 2.63 10.93 20.35
CA GLY A 86 1.27 10.94 20.90
C GLY A 86 0.88 9.60 21.56
N GLY A 87 0.04 9.62 22.60
CA GLY A 87 -0.40 8.44 23.35
C GLY A 87 0.49 8.12 24.57
N THR A 88 1.44 7.17 24.42
CA THR A 88 2.30 6.66 25.51
C THR A 88 3.78 7.09 25.40
N ARG A 89 4.20 7.64 24.25
CA ARG A 89 5.57 8.10 24.02
C ARG A 89 5.64 9.62 24.03
N THR A 90 6.27 10.16 25.07
CA THR A 90 6.57 11.58 25.18
C THR A 90 7.74 11.97 24.27
N SER A 91 7.89 13.27 23.98
CA SER A 91 9.08 13.80 23.30
C SER A 91 10.39 13.32 23.95
N ASN A 92 10.39 13.12 25.26
CA ASN A 92 11.54 12.61 26.01
C ASN A 92 11.83 11.13 25.72
N THR A 93 10.79 10.29 25.62
CA THR A 93 10.94 8.87 25.26
C THR A 93 11.49 8.73 23.83
N TYR A 94 10.97 9.51 22.88
CA TYR A 94 11.47 9.53 21.50
C TYR A 94 12.94 9.95 21.41
N LYS A 95 13.32 11.03 22.12
CA LYS A 95 14.72 11.48 22.22
C LYS A 95 15.61 10.42 22.86
N ARG A 96 15.12 9.66 23.84
CA ARG A 96 15.88 8.60 24.51
C ARG A 96 16.14 7.41 23.57
N GLU A 97 15.13 6.98 22.83
CA GLU A 97 15.23 5.84 21.90
C GLU A 97 16.12 6.16 20.70
N THR A 98 15.99 7.36 20.12
CA THR A 98 16.91 7.82 19.05
C THR A 98 18.35 7.95 19.53
N LYS A 99 18.57 8.41 20.77
CA LYS A 99 19.91 8.40 21.40
C LYS A 99 20.46 6.98 21.53
N TYR A 100 19.65 6.00 21.93
CA TYR A 100 20.07 4.61 22.06
C TYR A 100 20.44 4.00 20.70
N LEU A 101 19.60 4.18 19.69
CA LEU A 101 19.86 3.71 18.31
C LEU A 101 21.13 4.33 17.72
N ALA A 102 21.36 5.63 17.93
CA ALA A 102 22.58 6.30 17.48
C ALA A 102 23.85 5.69 18.11
N LYS A 103 23.81 5.30 19.39
CA LYS A 103 24.91 4.57 20.03
C LYS A 103 25.11 3.19 19.42
N GLN A 104 24.03 2.45 19.16
CA GLN A 104 24.11 1.14 18.51
C GLN A 104 24.68 1.23 17.07
N MET A 105 24.40 2.32 16.34
CA MET A 105 25.02 2.57 15.04
C MET A 105 26.53 2.79 15.15
N LEU A 106 27.03 3.46 16.20
CA LEU A 106 28.47 3.60 16.44
C LEU A 106 29.11 2.24 16.73
N VAL A 107 28.53 1.44 17.63
CA VAL A 107 29.03 0.08 17.95
C VAL A 107 29.16 -0.76 16.67
N ARG A 108 28.11 -0.77 15.85
CA ARG A 108 28.11 -1.49 14.57
C ARG A 108 29.13 -0.92 13.58
N GLY A 109 29.31 0.40 13.58
CA GLY A 109 30.30 1.10 12.76
C GLY A 109 31.72 0.64 13.04
N TYR A 110 32.10 0.45 14.32
CA TYR A 110 33.41 -0.06 14.70
C TYR A 110 33.66 -1.48 14.17
N ALA A 111 32.69 -2.38 14.35
CA ALA A 111 32.79 -3.75 13.83
C ALA A 111 32.92 -3.77 12.30
N PHE A 112 32.12 -2.94 11.61
CA PHE A 112 32.15 -2.86 10.17
C PHE A 112 33.46 -2.24 9.64
N ALA A 113 33.99 -1.22 10.32
CA ALA A 113 35.29 -0.64 9.99
C ALA A 113 36.43 -1.65 10.16
N GLY A 114 36.38 -2.48 11.21
CA GLY A 114 37.31 -3.59 11.40
C GLY A 114 37.25 -4.60 10.26
N ALA A 115 36.04 -4.99 9.85
CA ALA A 115 35.82 -5.89 8.72
C ALA A 115 36.37 -5.33 7.40
N ILE A 116 36.17 -4.03 7.13
CA ILE A 116 36.73 -3.37 5.93
C ILE A 116 38.25 -3.32 5.99
N LYS A 117 38.83 -2.90 7.12
CA LYS A 117 40.28 -2.79 7.26
C LYS A 117 40.98 -4.13 7.02
N GLN A 118 40.37 -5.23 7.44
CA GLN A 118 40.92 -6.56 7.20
C GLN A 118 40.78 -7.00 5.73
N ASN A 119 39.58 -6.89 5.16
CA ASN A 119 39.29 -7.47 3.85
C ASN A 119 39.69 -6.57 2.67
N PHE A 120 39.80 -5.26 2.91
CA PHE A 120 40.09 -4.25 1.90
C PHE A 120 41.11 -3.20 2.39
N PRO A 121 42.33 -3.62 2.80
CA PRO A 121 43.31 -2.74 3.45
C PRO A 121 43.78 -1.56 2.58
N ASN A 122 43.70 -1.69 1.26
CA ASN A 122 44.14 -0.68 0.29
C ASN A 122 42.99 0.10 -0.37
N HIS A 123 41.78 0.06 0.20
CA HIS A 123 40.59 0.67 -0.39
C HIS A 123 40.04 1.81 0.48
N LEU A 124 39.56 2.87 -0.18
CA LEU A 124 38.77 3.92 0.46
C LEU A 124 37.29 3.56 0.37
N ARG A 125 36.60 3.50 1.52
CA ARG A 125 35.15 3.24 1.55
C ARG A 125 34.39 4.48 1.09
N LEU A 126 33.65 4.34 -0.01
CA LEU A 126 32.57 5.24 -0.39
C LEU A 126 31.24 4.57 -0.03
N SER A 127 30.39 5.24 0.74
CA SER A 127 29.10 4.67 1.12
C SER A 127 28.01 5.21 0.20
N ILE A 128 27.22 4.31 -0.36
CA ILE A 128 26.12 4.63 -1.28
C ILE A 128 24.82 4.19 -0.60
N HIS A 129 23.84 5.09 -0.51
CA HIS A 129 22.51 4.77 0.01
C HIS A 129 21.51 4.62 -1.14
N GLN A 130 20.55 3.71 -1.00
CA GLN A 130 19.43 3.60 -1.93
C GLN A 130 18.67 4.93 -1.99
N SER A 131 18.35 5.39 -3.20
CA SER A 131 17.52 6.59 -3.36
C SER A 131 16.06 6.23 -3.08
N THR A 132 15.39 6.99 -2.22
CA THR A 132 13.98 6.83 -1.84
C THR A 132 13.00 7.33 -2.92
N GLY A 133 13.47 7.52 -4.15
CA GLY A 133 12.70 8.11 -5.25
C GLY A 133 12.77 9.64 -5.31
N GLU A 134 13.43 10.30 -4.36
CA GLU A 134 13.79 11.71 -4.49
C GLU A 134 14.98 11.87 -5.45
N HIS A 135 14.95 12.93 -6.28
CA HIS A 135 16.07 13.28 -7.15
C HIS A 135 17.25 13.76 -6.30
N LYS A 136 18.14 12.85 -5.94
CA LYS A 136 19.41 13.17 -5.26
C LYS A 136 20.40 13.70 -6.28
N VAL A 137 20.90 14.91 -6.08
CA VAL A 137 22.02 15.47 -6.84
C VAL A 137 23.24 14.60 -6.55
N SER A 138 23.79 13.95 -7.57
CA SER A 138 24.91 13.02 -7.39
C SER A 138 26.19 13.79 -7.08
N MET A 139 26.87 13.45 -5.99
CA MET A 139 28.21 13.98 -5.73
C MET A 139 29.21 13.39 -6.71
N SER A 140 29.74 14.21 -7.61
CA SER A 140 30.99 13.90 -8.30
C SER A 140 32.15 14.21 -7.36
N LEU A 141 33.10 13.29 -7.21
CA LEU A 141 34.36 13.54 -6.52
C LEU A 141 35.17 14.54 -7.38
N LEU A 142 34.97 15.83 -7.10
CA LEU A 142 35.66 16.93 -7.77
C LEU A 142 36.61 17.57 -6.75
N ASN A 143 37.71 18.13 -7.24
CA ASN A 143 38.70 18.80 -6.40
C ASN A 143 38.10 20.14 -5.90
N THR A 144 37.61 20.18 -4.66
CA THR A 144 37.03 21.39 -4.06
C THR A 144 38.01 22.04 -3.07
N LYS A 145 37.94 23.38 -2.92
CA LYS A 145 38.79 24.13 -1.97
C LYS A 145 38.28 24.11 -0.53
N THR A 146 36.99 23.85 -0.33
CA THR A 146 36.40 23.74 1.01
C THR A 146 36.69 22.34 1.53
N GLY A 147 37.67 22.23 2.44
CA GLY A 147 38.14 20.95 2.98
C GLY A 147 37.00 20.01 3.43
N PHE A 148 37.26 18.70 3.39
CA PHE A 148 36.30 17.61 3.54
C PHE A 148 35.48 17.69 4.84
N THR A 149 34.41 18.49 4.82
CA THR A 149 33.29 18.32 5.73
C THR A 149 32.53 17.08 5.30
N THR A 150 32.06 16.32 6.29
CA THR A 150 31.59 14.95 6.11
C THR A 150 30.63 14.84 4.91
N PRO A 151 30.93 14.01 3.89
CA PRO A 151 30.36 14.08 2.53
C PRO A 151 28.88 13.67 2.42
N TRP A 152 28.13 13.68 3.52
CA TRP A 152 26.80 13.06 3.60
C TRP A 152 25.65 14.03 3.31
N HIS A 153 25.94 15.34 3.27
CA HIS A 153 24.91 16.39 3.11
C HIS A 153 25.33 17.54 2.19
N CYS A 154 26.46 17.43 1.50
CA CYS A 154 27.00 18.47 0.65
C CYS A 154 26.67 18.19 -0.83
N SER A 155 26.32 19.23 -1.56
CA SER A 155 26.27 19.25 -3.02
C SER A 155 27.50 19.99 -3.55
N VAL A 156 27.72 19.91 -4.87
CA VAL A 156 28.76 20.67 -5.55
C VAL A 156 28.15 21.71 -6.47
N ALA A 157 28.79 22.89 -6.52
CA ALA A 157 28.45 23.95 -7.43
C ALA A 157 29.69 24.34 -8.28
N LEU A 158 29.46 24.58 -9.57
CA LEU A 158 30.42 25.22 -10.46
C LEU A 158 30.13 26.73 -10.43
N MET A 159 31.06 27.50 -9.89
CA MET A 159 30.96 28.95 -9.75
C MET A 159 31.30 29.64 -11.08
N ALA A 160 30.92 30.92 -11.20
CA ALA A 160 31.14 31.69 -12.43
C ALA A 160 32.63 31.88 -12.80
N ASP A 161 33.53 31.81 -11.82
CA ASP A 161 34.98 31.83 -12.00
C ASP A 161 35.57 30.49 -12.49
N GLY A 162 34.72 29.46 -12.66
CA GLY A 162 35.10 28.11 -13.07
C GLY A 162 35.56 27.22 -11.91
N GLU A 163 35.52 27.70 -10.67
CA GLU A 163 35.89 26.91 -9.51
C GLU A 163 34.76 26.01 -9.01
N TRP A 164 35.13 24.83 -8.50
CA TRP A 164 34.20 23.91 -7.88
C TRP A 164 34.15 24.10 -6.37
N MET A 165 32.94 24.34 -5.85
CA MET A 165 32.68 24.54 -4.43
C MET A 165 31.76 23.45 -3.88
N SER A 166 32.02 22.99 -2.66
CA SER A 166 31.11 22.11 -1.92
C SER A 166 30.50 22.81 -0.70
N ALA A 167 29.18 22.69 -0.55
CA ALA A 167 28.38 23.21 0.57
C ALA A 167 27.07 22.40 0.74
N PRO A 168 26.34 22.52 1.86
CA PRO A 168 25.00 21.95 2.01
C PRO A 168 24.06 22.27 0.84
N MET A 169 23.23 21.32 0.42
CA MET A 169 22.31 21.49 -0.73
C MET A 169 21.35 22.68 -0.57
N GLY A 170 20.90 22.95 0.66
CA GLY A 170 20.00 24.07 0.96
C GLY A 170 20.58 25.42 0.52
N ASP A 171 21.88 25.62 0.77
CA ASP A 171 22.59 26.87 0.50
C ASP A 171 22.60 27.19 -1.00
N PHE A 172 22.69 26.18 -1.87
CA PHE A 172 22.58 26.38 -3.32
C PHE A 172 21.14 26.51 -3.79
N LYS A 173 20.20 25.74 -3.20
CA LYS A 173 18.79 25.77 -3.60
C LYS A 173 18.09 27.09 -3.27
N GLU A 174 18.50 27.75 -2.18
CA GLU A 174 17.97 29.04 -1.75
C GLU A 174 18.64 30.21 -2.47
N ASN A 175 19.76 29.99 -3.16
CA ASN A 175 20.45 31.02 -3.91
C ASN A 175 19.79 31.21 -5.29
N PRO A 176 19.19 32.38 -5.58
CA PRO A 176 18.48 32.63 -6.83
C PRO A 176 19.42 32.66 -8.05
N ARG A 177 20.75 32.76 -7.85
CA ARG A 177 21.75 32.70 -8.91
C ARG A 177 22.23 31.29 -9.23
N MET A 178 21.71 30.27 -8.55
CA MET A 178 22.16 28.88 -8.75
C MET A 178 21.11 28.08 -9.52
N LYS A 179 21.56 27.37 -10.54
CA LYS A 179 20.72 26.50 -11.37
C LYS A 179 21.18 25.05 -11.30
N VAL A 180 20.24 24.12 -11.27
CA VAL A 180 20.55 22.69 -11.34
C VAL A 180 20.86 22.31 -12.79
N VAL A 181 22.04 21.74 -13.02
CA VAL A 181 22.43 21.17 -14.31
C VAL A 181 21.96 19.72 -14.38
N GLU A 182 21.23 19.38 -15.43
CA GLU A 182 20.79 18.01 -15.69
C GLU A 182 21.65 17.34 -16.76
N GLU A 183 22.11 16.13 -16.47
CA GLU A 183 22.80 15.27 -17.44
C GLU A 183 21.93 14.03 -17.70
N LYS A 184 21.61 13.76 -18.97
CA LYS A 184 20.79 12.60 -19.37
C LYS A 184 19.43 12.54 -18.61
N GLY A 185 18.82 13.70 -18.39
CA GLY A 185 17.53 13.84 -17.68
C GLY A 185 17.61 13.60 -16.17
N ARG A 186 18.79 13.75 -15.55
CA ARG A 186 18.98 13.62 -14.10
C ARG A 186 19.78 14.79 -13.52
N PRO A 187 19.38 15.36 -12.37
CA PRO A 187 20.14 16.38 -11.67
C PRO A 187 21.57 15.93 -11.34
N SER A 188 22.55 16.70 -11.81
CA SER A 188 23.98 16.37 -11.70
C SER A 188 24.69 17.25 -10.67
N TYR A 189 24.68 18.58 -10.84
CA TYR A 189 25.33 19.56 -9.95
C TYR A 189 24.66 20.95 -10.07
N PHE A 190 25.03 21.89 -9.20
CA PHE A 190 24.59 23.30 -9.31
C PHE A 190 25.58 24.10 -10.16
N ARG A 191 25.11 25.05 -10.96
CA ARG A 191 25.95 26.02 -11.66
C ARG A 191 25.47 27.42 -11.35
N GLU A 192 26.40 28.32 -11.07
CA GLU A 192 26.11 29.74 -10.98
C GLU A 192 25.74 30.29 -12.36
N MET A 193 24.60 30.96 -12.43
CA MET A 193 24.11 31.62 -13.64
C MET A 193 24.96 32.85 -13.92
N THR A 194 25.20 33.11 -15.20
CA THR A 194 25.80 34.38 -15.63
C THR A 194 24.80 35.52 -15.43
N ASP A 195 25.29 36.77 -15.35
CA ASP A 195 24.41 37.93 -15.14
C ASP A 195 23.38 38.09 -16.28
N GLU A 196 23.71 37.70 -17.51
CA GLU A 196 22.79 37.68 -18.65
C GLU A 196 21.68 36.62 -18.49
N GLU A 197 22.04 35.40 -18.07
CA GLU A 197 21.07 34.30 -17.85
C GLU A 197 20.08 34.61 -16.72
N PHE A 198 20.54 35.27 -15.65
CA PHE A 198 19.69 35.62 -14.51
C PHE A 198 18.64 36.69 -14.86
N LEU A 199 18.97 37.60 -15.78
CA LEU A 199 18.06 38.66 -16.23
C LEU A 199 17.00 38.14 -17.24
N GLU A 200 17.26 37.03 -17.94
CA GLU A 200 16.34 36.44 -18.92
C GLU A 200 15.33 35.42 -18.33
N GLU A 201 15.65 34.74 -17.22
CA GLU A 201 14.75 33.74 -16.61
C GLU A 201 13.39 34.25 -16.10
N PRO A 202 13.25 35.43 -15.45
CA PRO A 202 11.93 35.89 -15.01
C PRO A 202 10.97 36.15 -16.18
N ASN A 203 11.48 36.60 -17.34
CA ASN A 203 10.66 36.78 -18.55
C ASN A 203 10.15 35.44 -19.12
N ARG A 204 10.92 34.34 -18.98
CA ARG A 204 10.47 32.99 -19.39
C ARG A 204 9.51 32.35 -18.39
N ALA A 205 9.63 32.66 -17.10
CA ALA A 205 8.71 32.15 -16.07
C ALA A 205 7.29 32.74 -16.22
N ASP A 206 7.20 34.02 -16.59
CA ASP A 206 5.92 34.69 -16.86
C ASP A 206 5.28 34.23 -18.19
N GLU A 207 6.07 33.93 -19.23
CA GLU A 207 5.56 33.32 -20.46
C GLU A 207 5.16 31.83 -20.28
N ALA A 208 5.85 31.07 -19.42
CA ALA A 208 5.49 29.68 -19.10
C ALA A 208 4.24 29.56 -18.21
N ALA A 209 3.93 30.58 -17.40
CA ALA A 209 2.74 30.60 -16.55
C ALA A 209 1.43 30.86 -17.33
N ILE A 210 1.51 31.45 -18.53
CA ILE A 210 0.35 31.78 -19.37
C ILE A 210 -0.02 30.61 -20.32
N VAL A 211 0.87 29.64 -20.53
CA VAL A 211 0.66 28.48 -21.45
C VAL A 211 0.17 27.20 -20.74
N GLN A 212 0.01 27.18 -19.40
CA GLN A 212 -0.36 25.96 -18.65
C GLN A 212 -1.83 25.85 -18.20
N PHE A 213 -2.78 26.33 -19.01
CA PHE A 213 -4.20 26.00 -18.86
C PHE A 213 -4.87 25.60 -20.18
N GLU A 214 -4.14 24.92 -21.05
CA GLU A 214 -4.72 24.17 -22.15
C GLU A 214 -4.57 22.65 -21.95
N ASP A 215 -5.68 22.00 -22.27
CA ASP A 215 -6.03 20.59 -22.20
C ASP A 215 -4.85 19.61 -22.41
N PRO A 216 -4.54 18.71 -21.46
CA PRO A 216 -3.75 17.55 -21.81
C PRO A 216 -4.66 16.61 -22.60
N THR A 217 -4.67 16.81 -23.92
CA THR A 217 -4.85 15.69 -24.84
C THR A 217 -3.95 14.57 -24.35
N VAL A 218 -4.58 13.50 -23.91
CA VAL A 218 -3.93 12.28 -23.47
C VAL A 218 -3.08 11.84 -24.65
N SER A 219 -1.76 12.02 -24.54
CA SER A 219 -0.83 11.36 -25.45
C SER A 219 -1.05 9.86 -25.28
N GLU A 220 -1.48 9.21 -26.35
CA GLU A 220 -1.79 7.77 -26.45
C GLU A 220 -0.55 6.86 -26.24
N ASN A 221 0.59 7.40 -25.79
CA ASN A 221 1.88 6.71 -25.78
C ASN A 221 2.47 6.41 -24.39
N TYR A 222 1.66 6.47 -23.32
CA TYR A 222 2.02 5.94 -21.98
C TYR A 222 1.24 4.67 -21.61
N GLU A 223 0.93 3.81 -22.59
CA GLU A 223 0.32 2.50 -22.41
C GLU A 223 1.35 1.35 -22.45
N GLN A 224 2.38 1.39 -21.60
CA GLN A 224 3.20 0.19 -21.35
C GLN A 224 3.15 -0.23 -19.88
N GLU A 225 2.50 -1.39 -19.70
CA GLU A 225 2.49 -2.32 -18.55
C GLU A 225 1.85 -1.85 -17.24
N ARG A 226 0.68 -1.20 -17.30
CA ARG A 226 -0.26 -1.26 -16.16
C ARG A 226 -0.98 -2.61 -16.21
N ASN A 227 -1.04 -3.32 -15.09
CA ASN A 227 -1.87 -4.50 -14.93
C ASN A 227 -3.34 -4.13 -15.25
N GLU A 228 -3.81 -4.47 -16.46
CA GLU A 228 -5.10 -4.02 -16.99
C GLU A 228 -6.25 -4.90 -16.50
N ASN A 229 -6.32 -5.11 -15.19
CA ASN A 229 -7.41 -5.85 -14.59
C ASN A 229 -8.68 -4.99 -14.55
N PHE A 230 -9.76 -5.52 -15.11
CA PHE A 230 -11.09 -4.91 -15.11
C PHE A 230 -12.10 -5.85 -14.47
N VAL A 231 -12.91 -5.33 -13.57
CA VAL A 231 -14.17 -5.96 -13.16
C VAL A 231 -15.30 -5.08 -13.60
N HIS A 232 -16.21 -5.62 -14.41
CA HIS A 232 -17.30 -4.86 -14.98
C HIS A 232 -18.61 -5.62 -14.90
N TRP A 233 -19.72 -4.90 -14.86
CA TRP A 233 -21.05 -5.45 -14.76
C TRP A 233 -22.03 -4.64 -15.59
N GLU A 234 -23.06 -5.33 -16.07
CA GLU A 234 -24.09 -4.79 -16.93
C GLU A 234 -25.47 -5.29 -16.48
N ASP A 235 -26.42 -4.36 -16.44
CA ASP A 235 -27.82 -4.58 -16.06
C ASP A 235 -27.99 -5.28 -14.69
N LEU A 236 -27.08 -4.99 -13.75
CA LEU A 236 -27.04 -5.66 -12.47
C LEU A 236 -28.28 -5.31 -11.64
N THR A 237 -29.10 -6.32 -11.38
CA THR A 237 -30.38 -6.21 -10.67
C THR A 237 -30.41 -7.20 -9.52
N TYR A 238 -30.91 -6.80 -8.36
CA TYR A 238 -30.99 -7.68 -7.19
C TYR A 238 -32.33 -7.58 -6.50
N ASP A 239 -32.97 -8.73 -6.31
CA ASP A 239 -34.28 -8.85 -5.72
C ASP A 239 -34.27 -9.81 -4.52
N VAL A 240 -34.90 -9.39 -3.43
CA VAL A 240 -35.08 -10.22 -2.22
C VAL A 240 -36.55 -10.52 -2.00
N LYS A 241 -36.85 -11.70 -1.42
CA LYS A 241 -38.20 -12.03 -0.94
C LYS A 241 -38.32 -11.59 0.51
N SER A 242 -39.26 -10.69 0.80
CA SER A 242 -39.57 -10.26 2.17
C SER A 242 -41.07 -10.28 2.37
N GLY A 243 -41.56 -11.08 3.33
CA GLY A 243 -43.01 -11.19 3.61
C GLY A 243 -43.84 -11.62 2.40
N GLY A 244 -43.34 -12.54 1.57
CA GLY A 244 -44.01 -13.03 0.36
C GLY A 244 -43.99 -12.08 -0.84
N LYS A 245 -43.52 -10.83 -0.69
CA LYS A 245 -43.37 -9.86 -1.79
C LYS A 245 -41.92 -9.78 -2.26
N ARG A 246 -41.73 -9.67 -3.58
CA ARG A 246 -40.43 -9.40 -4.20
C ARG A 246 -40.11 -7.92 -4.03
N LYS A 247 -38.99 -7.59 -3.39
CA LYS A 247 -38.49 -6.23 -3.22
C LYS A 247 -37.19 -6.08 -3.98
N ARG A 248 -37.15 -5.11 -4.89
CA ARG A 248 -35.94 -4.73 -5.62
C ARG A 248 -35.03 -3.85 -4.76
N LEU A 249 -33.76 -4.21 -4.71
CA LEU A 249 -32.73 -3.50 -3.95
C LEU A 249 -31.61 -2.92 -4.82
N LEU A 250 -31.43 -3.46 -6.03
CA LEU A 250 -30.63 -2.88 -7.12
C LEU A 250 -31.41 -3.00 -8.43
N ASP A 251 -31.35 -1.98 -9.27
CA ASP A 251 -32.14 -1.89 -10.51
C ASP A 251 -31.23 -1.48 -11.67
N GLN A 252 -30.86 -2.45 -12.51
CA GLN A 252 -30.10 -2.26 -13.75
C GLN A 252 -28.86 -1.35 -13.60
N VAL A 253 -28.04 -1.61 -12.59
CA VAL A 253 -26.82 -0.82 -12.35
C VAL A 253 -25.73 -1.27 -13.32
N ASP A 254 -25.09 -0.32 -13.99
CA ASP A 254 -23.98 -0.56 -14.93
C ASP A 254 -22.67 -0.02 -14.34
N GLY A 255 -21.52 -0.65 -14.61
CA GLY A 255 -20.25 -0.06 -14.18
C GLY A 255 -19.01 -0.91 -14.37
N TRP A 256 -17.85 -0.30 -14.12
CA TRP A 256 -16.58 -1.01 -14.11
C TRP A 256 -15.56 -0.41 -13.13
N LEU A 257 -14.69 -1.29 -12.62
CA LEU A 257 -13.52 -0.99 -11.81
C LEU A 257 -12.28 -1.35 -12.61
N ARG A 258 -11.27 -0.47 -12.59
CA ARG A 258 -9.98 -0.68 -13.25
C ARG A 258 -8.88 -0.78 -12.19
N GLY A 259 -7.96 -1.73 -12.35
CA GLY A 259 -6.73 -1.78 -11.57
C GLY A 259 -5.98 -0.44 -11.63
N GLY A 260 -5.45 0.04 -10.51
CA GLY A 260 -4.84 1.36 -10.46
C GLY A 260 -5.78 2.51 -10.09
N THR A 261 -7.08 2.25 -9.93
CA THR A 261 -8.08 3.30 -9.69
C THR A 261 -8.85 3.14 -8.38
N LEU A 262 -9.22 4.27 -7.79
CA LEU A 262 -10.11 4.40 -6.63
C LEU A 262 -11.48 4.86 -7.13
N THR A 263 -12.52 4.10 -6.81
CA THR A 263 -13.91 4.43 -7.13
C THR A 263 -14.70 4.65 -5.84
N ALA A 264 -15.37 5.80 -5.75
CA ALA A 264 -16.30 6.11 -4.67
C ALA A 264 -17.70 5.60 -5.02
N LEU A 265 -18.37 4.98 -4.05
CA LEU A 265 -19.77 4.57 -4.12
C LEU A 265 -20.58 5.38 -3.10
N MET A 266 -21.41 6.29 -3.59
CA MET A 266 -22.19 7.23 -2.78
C MET A 266 -23.68 7.04 -3.00
N GLY A 267 -24.47 7.55 -2.06
CA GLY A 267 -25.92 7.47 -2.06
C GLY A 267 -26.48 7.56 -0.65
N VAL A 268 -27.79 7.78 -0.52
CA VAL A 268 -28.48 7.80 0.78
C VAL A 268 -28.40 6.46 1.53
N SER A 269 -28.71 6.49 2.82
CA SER A 269 -28.92 5.26 3.57
C SER A 269 -30.04 4.42 2.91
N GLY A 270 -29.80 3.12 2.74
CA GLY A 270 -30.73 2.23 2.03
C GLY A 270 -30.71 2.33 0.49
N ALA A 271 -29.76 3.07 -0.11
CA ALA A 271 -29.58 3.14 -1.57
C ALA A 271 -29.00 1.86 -2.22
N GLY A 272 -28.76 0.79 -1.46
CA GLY A 272 -28.19 -0.45 -2.01
C GLY A 272 -26.66 -0.48 -2.13
N LYS A 273 -25.94 0.45 -1.49
CA LYS A 273 -24.47 0.51 -1.49
C LYS A 273 -23.80 -0.79 -1.02
N THR A 274 -24.13 -1.23 0.20
CA THR A 274 -23.62 -2.50 0.77
C THR A 274 -24.09 -3.71 -0.05
N ILE A 275 -25.31 -3.67 -0.60
CA ILE A 275 -25.83 -4.74 -1.47
C ILE A 275 -24.98 -4.87 -2.75
N LEU A 276 -24.63 -3.75 -3.39
CA LEU A 276 -23.74 -3.75 -4.55
C LEU A 276 -22.36 -4.30 -4.18
N LEU A 277 -21.79 -3.90 -3.03
CA LEU A 277 -20.53 -4.48 -2.54
C LEU A 277 -20.63 -6.00 -2.35
N ASP A 278 -21.68 -6.50 -1.69
CA ASP A 278 -21.85 -7.92 -1.39
C ASP A 278 -22.03 -8.75 -2.66
N ILE A 279 -22.78 -8.25 -3.64
CA ILE A 279 -22.92 -8.90 -4.95
C ILE A 279 -21.57 -8.89 -5.66
N LEU A 280 -20.85 -7.76 -5.65
CA LEU A 280 -19.51 -7.69 -6.26
C LEU A 280 -18.49 -8.60 -5.53
N ALA A 281 -18.67 -8.87 -4.25
CA ALA A 281 -17.87 -9.79 -3.46
C ALA A 281 -18.27 -11.27 -3.63
N ASN A 282 -19.36 -11.56 -4.36
CA ASN A 282 -19.96 -12.89 -4.47
C ASN A 282 -20.41 -13.48 -3.11
N ARG A 283 -21.02 -12.65 -2.25
CA ARG A 283 -21.45 -13.01 -0.89
C ARG A 283 -22.97 -12.94 -0.64
N SER A 284 -23.77 -12.67 -1.67
CA SER A 284 -25.23 -12.59 -1.54
C SER A 284 -25.87 -13.98 -1.39
N THR A 285 -26.55 -14.23 -0.26
CA THR A 285 -27.05 -15.58 0.09
C THR A 285 -28.57 -15.75 0.05
N SER A 286 -29.36 -14.67 -0.02
CA SER A 286 -30.82 -14.73 0.21
C SER A 286 -31.69 -14.14 -0.90
N GLY A 287 -31.10 -13.54 -1.93
CA GLY A 287 -31.81 -12.94 -3.06
C GLY A 287 -31.36 -13.47 -4.42
N ALA A 288 -32.03 -13.04 -5.47
CA ALA A 288 -31.70 -13.37 -6.85
C ALA A 288 -30.98 -12.17 -7.49
N ALA A 289 -29.73 -12.39 -7.92
CA ALA A 289 -29.00 -11.45 -8.76
C ALA A 289 -29.24 -11.76 -10.24
N HIS A 290 -29.44 -10.73 -11.05
CA HIS A 290 -29.58 -10.78 -12.50
C HIS A 290 -28.59 -9.82 -13.15
N GLY A 291 -28.26 -10.02 -14.41
CA GLY A 291 -27.22 -9.28 -15.14
C GLY A 291 -25.88 -10.02 -15.15
N ASP A 292 -24.91 -9.43 -15.84
CA ASP A 292 -23.59 -10.03 -16.03
C ASP A 292 -22.58 -9.39 -15.09
N ILE A 293 -21.68 -10.20 -14.53
CA ILE A 293 -20.46 -9.68 -13.91
C ILE A 293 -19.26 -10.42 -14.45
N LEU A 294 -18.34 -9.64 -15.02
CA LEU A 294 -17.20 -10.12 -15.79
C LEU A 294 -15.90 -9.62 -15.17
N VAL A 295 -14.89 -10.49 -15.16
CA VAL A 295 -13.54 -10.24 -14.68
C VAL A 295 -12.63 -10.46 -15.88
N ASN A 296 -12.03 -9.38 -16.39
CA ASN A 296 -11.25 -9.42 -17.63
C ASN A 296 -12.02 -10.13 -18.76
N GLY A 297 -13.30 -9.76 -18.94
CA GLY A 297 -14.21 -10.32 -19.95
C GLY A 297 -14.75 -11.71 -19.67
N GLN A 298 -14.26 -12.40 -18.63
CA GLN A 298 -14.70 -13.74 -18.28
C GLN A 298 -15.79 -13.71 -17.20
N PRO A 299 -16.84 -14.53 -17.30
CA PRO A 299 -17.78 -14.73 -16.21
C PRO A 299 -17.07 -15.15 -14.93
N ARG A 300 -17.58 -14.68 -13.79
CA ARG A 300 -17.07 -15.12 -12.48
C ARG A 300 -17.15 -16.62 -12.36
N ASN A 301 -16.01 -17.23 -12.03
CA ASN A 301 -15.88 -18.67 -11.84
C ASN A 301 -15.21 -18.98 -10.50
N ILE A 302 -14.90 -20.26 -10.25
CA ILE A 302 -14.25 -20.71 -9.02
C ILE A 302 -12.86 -20.07 -8.85
N ALA A 303 -12.12 -19.81 -9.95
CA ALA A 303 -10.85 -19.10 -9.90
C ALA A 303 -11.00 -17.65 -9.42
N SER A 304 -12.21 -17.08 -9.51
CA SER A 304 -12.54 -15.75 -8.99
C SER A 304 -12.91 -15.74 -7.49
N LYS A 305 -12.86 -16.88 -6.77
CA LYS A 305 -13.22 -16.93 -5.34
C LYS A 305 -12.32 -16.06 -4.44
N ASN A 306 -11.04 -15.94 -4.77
CA ASN A 306 -10.07 -15.08 -4.07
C ASN A 306 -9.88 -13.71 -4.76
N MET A 307 -10.79 -13.33 -5.65
CA MET A 307 -10.67 -12.10 -6.44
C MET A 307 -10.73 -10.84 -5.58
N ALA A 308 -11.55 -10.86 -4.52
CA ALA A 308 -11.91 -9.67 -3.76
C ALA A 308 -11.63 -9.82 -2.26
N GLY A 309 -10.91 -8.85 -1.69
CA GLY A 309 -10.92 -8.59 -0.25
C GLY A 309 -12.10 -7.68 0.11
N VAL A 310 -12.77 -7.93 1.23
CA VAL A 310 -13.93 -7.13 1.69
C VAL A 310 -13.72 -6.65 3.12
N VAL A 311 -13.63 -5.33 3.28
CA VAL A 311 -13.56 -4.67 4.59
C VAL A 311 -14.96 -4.16 4.93
N TYR A 312 -15.57 -4.68 5.99
CA TYR A 312 -16.87 -4.21 6.45
C TYR A 312 -16.76 -2.99 7.37
N GLN A 313 -17.88 -2.30 7.57
CA GLN A 313 -17.96 -1.13 8.44
C GLN A 313 -17.61 -1.47 9.90
N SER A 314 -18.06 -2.63 10.40
CA SER A 314 -17.72 -3.11 11.73
C SER A 314 -16.40 -3.88 11.73
N ASP A 315 -15.48 -3.49 12.62
CA ASP A 315 -14.20 -4.14 12.73
C ASP A 315 -14.36 -5.48 13.47
N LEU A 316 -14.37 -6.58 12.71
CA LEU A 316 -14.42 -7.95 13.22
C LEU A 316 -13.00 -8.46 13.47
N GLN A 317 -12.38 -8.01 14.57
CA GLN A 317 -11.01 -8.38 14.92
C GLN A 317 -10.99 -9.09 16.29
N PHE A 318 -10.14 -10.11 16.44
CA PHE A 318 -9.99 -10.83 17.70
C PHE A 318 -9.18 -9.97 18.70
N PRO A 319 -9.76 -9.52 19.83
CA PRO A 319 -9.09 -8.57 20.72
C PRO A 319 -7.78 -9.07 21.34
N GLY A 320 -7.67 -10.38 21.56
CA GLY A 320 -6.50 -11.00 22.19
C GLY A 320 -5.35 -11.32 21.24
N ALA A 321 -5.51 -11.11 19.93
CA ALA A 321 -4.45 -11.27 18.95
C ALA A 321 -3.61 -10.00 18.88
N THR A 322 -2.35 -10.12 18.51
CA THR A 322 -1.55 -9.00 18.03
C THR A 322 -1.90 -8.65 16.58
N VAL A 323 -1.50 -7.45 16.13
CA VAL A 323 -1.59 -7.02 14.73
C VAL A 323 -0.94 -8.05 13.80
N ARG A 324 0.29 -8.47 14.12
CA ARG A 324 1.07 -9.46 13.38
C ARG A 324 0.38 -10.82 13.34
N GLU A 325 -0.08 -11.31 14.49
CA GLU A 325 -0.80 -12.59 14.59
C GLU A 325 -2.06 -12.60 13.73
N ALA A 326 -2.85 -11.51 13.74
CA ALA A 326 -4.06 -11.41 12.92
C ALA A 326 -3.77 -11.46 11.41
N LEU A 327 -2.69 -10.81 10.97
CA LEU A 327 -2.27 -10.81 9.57
C LEU A 327 -1.72 -12.18 9.14
N ILE A 328 -0.88 -12.80 9.97
CA ILE A 328 -0.34 -14.15 9.74
C ILE A 328 -1.48 -15.16 9.68
N PHE A 329 -2.42 -15.11 10.62
CA PHE A 329 -3.59 -15.99 10.66
C PHE A 329 -4.41 -15.88 9.37
N SER A 330 -4.67 -14.65 8.90
CA SER A 330 -5.36 -14.38 7.64
C SER A 330 -4.60 -14.95 6.43
N ALA A 331 -3.28 -14.73 6.36
CA ALA A 331 -2.44 -15.22 5.27
C ALA A 331 -2.42 -16.75 5.21
N ILE A 332 -2.21 -17.43 6.34
CA ILE A 332 -2.14 -18.89 6.42
C ILE A 332 -3.43 -19.52 5.89
N LEU A 333 -4.58 -19.04 6.35
CA LEU A 333 -5.88 -19.64 6.07
C LEU A 333 -6.44 -19.30 4.69
N ARG A 334 -6.19 -18.08 4.18
CA ARG A 334 -6.87 -17.57 2.98
C ARG A 334 -6.02 -17.63 1.71
N GLN A 335 -4.70 -17.68 1.83
CA GLN A 335 -3.83 -17.90 0.68
C GLN A 335 -3.84 -19.37 0.24
N PRO A 336 -3.57 -19.67 -1.06
CA PRO A 336 -3.55 -21.03 -1.58
C PRO A 336 -2.72 -22.00 -0.73
N LYS A 337 -3.15 -23.27 -0.65
CA LYS A 337 -2.37 -24.33 0.03
C LYS A 337 -1.01 -24.58 -0.63
N THR A 338 -0.89 -24.27 -1.92
CA THR A 338 0.34 -24.39 -2.70
C THR A 338 1.39 -23.33 -2.34
N THR A 339 0.99 -22.21 -1.75
CA THR A 339 1.93 -21.17 -1.30
C THR A 339 2.67 -21.65 -0.05
N PRO A 340 4.02 -21.70 -0.04
CA PRO A 340 4.79 -22.12 1.11
C PRO A 340 4.49 -21.30 2.36
N TYR A 341 4.44 -21.96 3.52
CA TYR A 341 4.15 -21.32 4.80
C TYR A 341 5.05 -20.10 5.09
N VAL A 342 6.34 -20.22 4.78
CA VAL A 342 7.33 -19.14 4.96
C VAL A 342 6.99 -17.93 4.10
N GLU A 343 6.54 -18.13 2.85
CA GLU A 343 6.11 -17.02 1.99
C GLU A 343 4.85 -16.35 2.52
N LYS A 344 3.91 -17.11 3.09
CA LYS A 344 2.70 -16.55 3.72
C LYS A 344 3.04 -15.64 4.90
N ILE A 345 4.00 -16.05 5.75
CA ILE A 345 4.48 -15.22 6.86
C ILE A 345 5.23 -13.98 6.34
N ALA A 346 6.14 -14.16 5.38
CA ALA A 346 6.91 -13.06 4.82
C ALA A 346 5.98 -11.99 4.19
N TYR A 347 4.93 -12.44 3.49
CA TYR A 347 3.93 -11.55 2.94
C TYR A 347 3.08 -10.87 4.02
N ALA A 348 2.68 -11.59 5.08
CA ALA A 348 1.99 -10.96 6.21
C ALA A 348 2.84 -9.83 6.82
N GLU A 349 4.16 -9.99 6.86
CA GLU A 349 5.07 -8.94 7.33
C GLU A 349 5.24 -7.79 6.35
N GLU A 350 5.27 -8.06 5.04
CA GLU A 350 5.15 -7.01 4.03
C GLU A 350 3.86 -6.21 4.23
N VAL A 351 2.76 -6.88 4.54
CA VAL A 351 1.46 -6.23 4.79
C VAL A 351 1.51 -5.31 6.01
N VAL A 352 2.18 -5.71 7.11
CA VAL A 352 2.42 -4.82 8.27
C VAL A 352 3.08 -3.51 7.82
N HIS A 353 4.11 -3.60 6.97
CA HIS A 353 4.78 -2.42 6.41
C HIS A 353 3.89 -1.62 5.46
N LEU A 354 3.09 -2.29 4.62
CA LEU A 354 2.20 -1.61 3.68
C LEU A 354 1.13 -0.77 4.37
N ILE A 355 0.58 -1.26 5.47
CA ILE A 355 -0.43 -0.55 6.26
C ILE A 355 0.19 0.42 7.29
N GLY A 356 1.52 0.45 7.42
CA GLY A 356 2.25 1.35 8.32
C GLY A 356 2.01 1.04 9.80
N MET A 357 2.00 -0.25 10.17
CA MET A 357 1.71 -0.70 11.55
C MET A 357 2.89 -1.44 12.21
N GLU A 358 4.11 -1.25 11.74
CA GLU A 358 5.33 -1.93 12.21
C GLU A 358 5.56 -1.72 13.70
N ALA A 359 5.38 -0.49 14.18
CA ALA A 359 5.55 -0.14 15.60
C ALA A 359 4.51 -0.80 16.50
N LEU A 360 3.39 -1.25 15.92
CA LEU A 360 2.25 -1.87 16.62
C LEU A 360 2.11 -3.35 16.28
N ALA A 361 3.07 -3.93 15.53
CA ALA A 361 2.98 -5.29 15.02
C ALA A 361 2.72 -6.30 16.14
N ASP A 362 3.43 -6.17 17.26
CA ASP A 362 3.32 -7.07 18.42
C ASP A 362 2.38 -6.52 19.51
N THR A 363 1.61 -5.49 19.19
CA THR A 363 0.62 -4.90 20.11
C THR A 363 -0.71 -5.64 19.98
N ALA A 364 -1.32 -5.97 21.11
CA ALA A 364 -2.66 -6.57 21.16
C ALA A 364 -3.71 -5.62 20.54
N ILE A 365 -4.69 -6.18 19.84
CA ILE A 365 -5.72 -5.39 19.16
C ILE A 365 -6.64 -4.69 20.17
N GLY A 366 -6.99 -5.39 21.25
CA GLY A 366 -7.85 -4.89 22.31
C GLY A 366 -9.32 -4.69 21.90
N THR A 367 -10.12 -4.15 22.82
CA THR A 367 -11.53 -3.81 22.62
C THR A 367 -11.75 -2.30 22.63
N GLY A 368 -12.78 -1.82 21.93
CA GLY A 368 -13.33 -0.48 22.14
C GLY A 368 -12.41 0.72 21.86
N GLY A 369 -11.22 0.52 21.27
CA GLY A 369 -10.28 1.60 20.93
C GLY A 369 -9.22 1.91 22.00
N GLU A 370 -9.15 1.12 23.08
CA GLU A 370 -8.24 1.37 24.21
C GLU A 370 -6.76 1.18 23.85
N VAL A 371 -6.48 0.27 22.91
CA VAL A 371 -5.11 -0.06 22.50
C VAL A 371 -4.81 0.46 21.10
N LEU A 372 -5.59 0.01 20.10
CA LEU A 372 -5.54 0.54 18.74
C LEU A 372 -6.62 1.61 18.56
N ASN A 373 -6.22 2.80 18.12
CA ASN A 373 -7.19 3.86 17.79
C ASN A 373 -8.02 3.52 16.55
N SER A 374 -9.08 4.29 16.28
CA SER A 374 -9.99 4.03 15.15
C SER A 374 -9.28 3.94 13.80
N GLU A 375 -8.32 4.83 13.51
CA GLU A 375 -7.55 4.79 12.26
C GLU A 375 -6.74 3.49 12.15
N GLN A 376 -6.02 3.12 13.21
CA GLN A 376 -5.19 1.91 13.27
C GLN A 376 -6.03 0.65 13.11
N ARG A 377 -7.24 0.60 13.68
CA ARG A 377 -8.17 -0.52 13.49
C ARG A 377 -8.65 -0.62 12.04
N LYS A 378 -8.92 0.51 11.37
CA LYS A 378 -9.23 0.53 9.93
C LYS A 378 -8.05 0.08 9.07
N ARG A 379 -6.83 0.53 9.38
CA ARG A 379 -5.59 0.05 8.72
C ARG A 379 -5.43 -1.46 8.87
N LEU A 380 -5.64 -1.99 10.08
CA LEU A 380 -5.57 -3.41 10.35
C LEU A 380 -6.64 -4.19 9.58
N ALA A 381 -7.89 -3.69 9.52
CA ALA A 381 -8.96 -4.35 8.76
C ALA A 381 -8.61 -4.45 7.26
N ILE A 382 -8.05 -3.37 6.68
CA ILE A 382 -7.52 -3.37 5.31
C ILE A 382 -6.36 -4.36 5.19
N GLY A 383 -5.45 -4.37 6.15
CA GLY A 383 -4.31 -5.30 6.19
C GLY A 383 -4.74 -6.76 6.23
N ILE A 384 -5.75 -7.10 7.03
CA ILE A 384 -6.28 -8.47 7.13
C ILE A 384 -6.74 -8.94 5.75
N GLU A 385 -7.51 -8.13 5.03
CA GLU A 385 -7.95 -8.43 3.66
C GLU A 385 -6.80 -8.48 2.67
N LEU A 386 -5.80 -7.58 2.80
CA LEU A 386 -4.62 -7.59 1.96
C LEU A 386 -3.77 -8.85 2.18
N ALA A 387 -3.64 -9.34 3.42
CA ALA A 387 -2.90 -10.54 3.78
C ALA A 387 -3.46 -11.82 3.12
N ALA A 388 -4.74 -11.81 2.72
CA ALA A 388 -5.32 -12.88 1.91
C ALA A 388 -4.81 -12.89 0.45
N LYS A 389 -4.07 -11.85 0.06
CA LYS A 389 -3.50 -11.63 -1.28
C LYS A 389 -4.57 -11.61 -2.39
N PRO A 390 -5.57 -10.70 -2.30
CA PRO A 390 -6.62 -10.59 -3.31
C PRO A 390 -6.01 -10.25 -4.67
N THR A 391 -6.51 -10.88 -5.74
CA THR A 391 -5.88 -10.77 -7.07
C THR A 391 -6.33 -9.55 -7.86
N THR A 392 -7.50 -8.98 -7.53
CA THR A 392 -8.16 -8.03 -8.44
C THR A 392 -8.82 -6.86 -7.71
N LEU A 393 -9.55 -7.11 -6.63
CA LEU A 393 -10.40 -6.11 -5.97
C LEU A 393 -10.11 -5.97 -4.47
N ILE A 394 -10.24 -4.73 -3.98
CA ILE A 394 -10.54 -4.47 -2.56
C ILE A 394 -11.83 -3.65 -2.49
N LEU A 395 -12.80 -4.20 -1.76
CA LEU A 395 -14.11 -3.61 -1.53
C LEU A 395 -14.17 -3.13 -0.07
N LEU A 396 -14.51 -1.87 0.16
CA LEU A 396 -14.56 -1.31 1.51
C LEU A 396 -15.90 -0.66 1.80
N ASP A 397 -16.59 -1.14 2.84
CA ASP A 397 -17.84 -0.56 3.31
C ASP A 397 -17.59 0.48 4.41
N GLN A 398 -17.76 1.76 4.05
CA GLN A 398 -17.59 2.93 4.91
C GLN A 398 -16.26 2.96 5.67
N PRO A 399 -15.11 2.77 5.01
CA PRO A 399 -13.81 2.69 5.69
C PRO A 399 -13.39 3.99 6.37
N LEU A 400 -14.04 5.11 6.03
CA LEU A 400 -13.74 6.46 6.52
C LEU A 400 -14.69 6.91 7.64
N SER A 401 -15.69 6.09 7.99
CA SER A 401 -16.68 6.42 9.00
C SER A 401 -16.07 6.45 10.40
N GLY A 402 -16.40 7.49 11.18
CA GLY A 402 -15.88 7.68 12.54
C GLY A 402 -14.43 8.17 12.61
N LEU A 403 -13.84 8.57 11.48
CA LEU A 403 -12.52 9.18 11.41
C LEU A 403 -12.64 10.71 11.27
N ASP A 404 -11.67 11.44 11.84
CA ASP A 404 -11.49 12.84 11.50
C ASP A 404 -10.97 13.02 10.07
N CYS A 405 -10.96 14.25 9.56
CA CYS A 405 -10.55 14.55 8.19
C CYS A 405 -9.11 14.12 7.88
N GLN A 406 -8.20 14.21 8.86
CA GLN A 406 -6.79 13.90 8.65
C GLN A 406 -6.57 12.39 8.59
N ALA A 407 -7.18 11.64 9.51
CA ALA A 407 -7.19 10.17 9.51
C ALA A 407 -7.89 9.61 8.26
N ALA A 408 -8.99 10.22 7.80
CA ALA A 408 -9.66 9.79 6.58
C ALA A 408 -8.76 9.98 5.34
N LEU A 409 -8.06 11.12 5.22
CA LEU A 409 -7.08 11.35 4.13
C LEU A 409 -5.89 10.39 4.21
N SER A 410 -5.46 10.05 5.43
CA SER A 410 -4.42 9.06 5.71
C SER A 410 -4.80 7.67 5.18
N ILE A 411 -6.05 7.24 5.40
CA ILE A 411 -6.60 6.01 4.81
C ILE A 411 -6.71 6.11 3.29
N CYS A 412 -7.18 7.23 2.74
CA CYS A 412 -7.23 7.44 1.28
C CYS A 412 -5.84 7.33 0.63
N ALA A 413 -4.79 7.86 1.28
CA ALA A 413 -3.41 7.73 0.80
C ALA A 413 -2.93 6.27 0.80
N LEU A 414 -3.26 5.51 1.85
CA LEU A 414 -3.00 4.07 1.88
C LEU A 414 -3.72 3.35 0.72
N LEU A 415 -5.01 3.61 0.52
CA LEU A 415 -5.78 3.02 -0.58
C LEU A 415 -5.17 3.39 -1.94
N ARG A 416 -4.74 4.64 -2.13
CA ARG A 416 -4.06 5.07 -3.36
C ARG A 416 -2.77 4.29 -3.61
N LYS A 417 -1.95 4.06 -2.58
CA LYS A 417 -0.74 3.23 -2.65
C LYS A 417 -1.08 1.78 -3.04
N LEU A 418 -2.15 1.22 -2.49
CA LEU A 418 -2.61 -0.14 -2.84
C LEU A 418 -3.13 -0.21 -4.27
N ALA A 419 -3.86 0.79 -4.73
CA ALA A 419 -4.33 0.85 -6.12
C ALA A 419 -3.16 0.94 -7.10
N GLN A 420 -2.14 1.75 -6.81
CA GLN A 420 -0.93 1.84 -7.63
C GLN A 420 -0.19 0.50 -7.81
N LYS A 421 -0.39 -0.47 -6.90
CA LYS A 421 0.07 -1.87 -7.06
C LYS A 421 -0.80 -2.71 -8.02
N GLY A 422 -1.75 -2.11 -8.73
CA GLY A 422 -2.61 -2.75 -9.74
C GLY A 422 -3.97 -3.23 -9.23
N LEU A 423 -4.28 -3.03 -7.95
CA LEU A 423 -5.59 -3.37 -7.38
C LEU A 423 -6.66 -2.35 -7.81
N ALA A 424 -7.88 -2.81 -8.04
CA ALA A 424 -9.03 -1.93 -8.21
C ALA A 424 -9.75 -1.79 -6.87
N ILE A 425 -10.02 -0.55 -6.46
CA ILE A 425 -10.58 -0.27 -5.13
C ILE A 425 -11.94 0.41 -5.26
N LEU A 426 -12.94 -0.14 -4.58
CA LEU A 426 -14.27 0.44 -4.46
C LEU A 426 -14.57 0.71 -2.98
N CYS A 427 -14.86 1.97 -2.65
CA CYS A 427 -15.19 2.38 -1.29
C CYS A 427 -16.59 2.97 -1.23
N THR A 428 -17.44 2.51 -0.31
CA THR A 428 -18.65 3.26 0.01
C THR A 428 -18.29 4.44 0.90
N ILE A 429 -18.85 5.61 0.58
CA ILE A 429 -18.59 6.84 1.33
C ILE A 429 -19.92 7.50 1.66
N SER A 430 -20.11 7.79 2.93
CA SER A 430 -21.24 8.56 3.43
C SER A 430 -20.81 10.02 3.53
N GLN A 431 -21.47 10.90 2.76
CA GLN A 431 -21.32 12.37 2.82
C GLN A 431 -19.86 12.87 2.98
N PRO A 432 -18.99 12.66 1.97
CA PRO A 432 -17.60 13.13 2.04
C PRO A 432 -17.49 14.65 1.93
N SER A 433 -16.41 15.19 2.50
CA SER A 433 -15.94 16.52 2.11
C SER A 433 -15.43 16.50 0.66
N VAL A 434 -15.50 17.64 -0.03
CA VAL A 434 -14.97 17.79 -1.41
C VAL A 434 -13.52 17.33 -1.51
N ARG A 435 -12.70 17.72 -0.51
CA ARG A 435 -11.28 17.35 -0.44
C ARG A 435 -11.07 15.84 -0.38
N LEU A 436 -11.92 15.11 0.34
CA LEU A 436 -11.88 13.66 0.40
C LEU A 436 -12.31 13.05 -0.94
N LEU A 437 -13.40 13.56 -1.53
CA LEU A 437 -13.93 13.05 -2.79
C LEU A 437 -12.93 13.22 -3.95
N GLN A 438 -12.13 14.29 -3.95
CA GLN A 438 -11.03 14.49 -4.91
C GLN A 438 -9.94 13.41 -4.86
N SER A 439 -9.88 12.62 -3.79
CA SER A 439 -8.95 11.48 -3.72
C SER A 439 -9.39 10.28 -4.58
N PHE A 440 -10.60 10.31 -5.14
CA PHE A 440 -11.18 9.24 -5.96
C PHE A 440 -11.18 9.61 -7.45
N ASP A 441 -10.99 8.60 -8.30
CA ASP A 441 -10.94 8.80 -9.75
C ASP A 441 -12.33 8.79 -10.37
N ARG A 442 -13.25 8.02 -9.78
CA ARG A 442 -14.64 7.85 -10.25
C ARG A 442 -15.64 7.83 -9.13
N LEU A 443 -16.88 8.11 -9.49
CA LEU A 443 -18.05 8.08 -8.63
C LEU A 443 -19.12 7.18 -9.24
N ILE A 444 -19.69 6.29 -8.43
CA ILE A 444 -20.98 5.65 -8.64
C ILE A 444 -21.94 6.30 -7.64
N LEU A 445 -23.02 6.91 -8.13
CA LEU A 445 -24.07 7.50 -7.30
C LEU A 445 -25.35 6.67 -7.41
N LEU A 446 -25.86 6.21 -6.27
CA LEU A 446 -27.10 5.44 -6.17
C LEU A 446 -28.19 6.19 -5.39
N ALA A 447 -29.42 6.08 -5.87
CA ALA A 447 -30.62 6.49 -5.17
C ALA A 447 -31.25 5.32 -4.40
N LYS A 448 -32.28 5.64 -3.60
CA LYS A 448 -33.11 4.65 -2.92
C LYS A 448 -33.68 3.63 -3.92
N GLY A 449 -33.67 2.36 -3.54
CA GLY A 449 -34.05 1.25 -4.44
C GLY A 449 -32.91 0.75 -5.33
N GLY A 450 -31.70 1.30 -5.16
CA GLY A 450 -30.52 0.87 -5.92
C GLY A 450 -30.56 1.26 -7.38
N LYS A 451 -31.22 2.38 -7.66
CA LYS A 451 -31.26 3.02 -8.96
C LYS A 451 -30.00 3.86 -9.15
N GLN A 452 -29.37 3.74 -10.31
CA GLN A 452 -28.17 4.50 -10.63
C GLN A 452 -28.52 5.92 -11.10
N LEU A 453 -27.83 6.91 -10.54
CA LEU A 453 -28.01 8.33 -10.91
C LEU A 453 -26.84 8.88 -11.72
N TYR A 454 -25.64 8.32 -11.49
CA TYR A 454 -24.41 8.75 -12.15
C TYR A 454 -23.36 7.67 -12.07
N PHE A 455 -22.57 7.52 -13.14
CA PHE A 455 -21.29 6.82 -13.10
C PHE A 455 -20.27 7.45 -14.04
N GLY A 456 -19.13 7.86 -13.50
CA GLY A 456 -18.12 8.56 -14.29
C GLY A 456 -16.99 9.15 -13.46
N LYS A 457 -16.18 9.99 -14.10
CA LYS A 457 -15.09 10.74 -13.45
C LYS A 457 -15.67 11.83 -12.56
N ILE A 458 -15.08 12.05 -11.39
CA ILE A 458 -15.51 13.13 -10.49
C ILE A 458 -15.17 14.51 -11.09
N GLY A 459 -14.01 14.62 -11.73
CA GLY A 459 -13.49 15.89 -12.25
C GLY A 459 -12.88 16.77 -11.17
N VAL A 460 -12.04 17.73 -11.57
CA VAL A 460 -11.42 18.68 -10.63
C VAL A 460 -12.51 19.46 -9.91
N SER A 461 -12.47 19.46 -8.57
CA SER A 461 -13.48 20.11 -7.72
C SER A 461 -14.92 19.72 -8.06
N CYS A 462 -15.14 18.45 -8.42
CA CYS A 462 -16.44 17.89 -8.79
C CYS A 462 -17.10 18.51 -10.03
N LYS A 463 -16.38 19.29 -10.83
CA LYS A 463 -16.94 20.01 -12.00
C LYS A 463 -17.65 19.07 -12.98
N THR A 464 -17.08 17.90 -13.28
CA THR A 464 -17.71 16.94 -14.22
C THR A 464 -19.06 16.43 -13.70
N VAL A 465 -19.16 16.15 -12.40
CA VAL A 465 -20.41 15.71 -11.77
C VAL A 465 -21.42 16.85 -11.74
N ILE A 466 -20.99 18.06 -11.35
CA ILE A 466 -21.86 19.24 -11.32
C ILE A 466 -22.43 19.53 -12.72
N SER A 467 -21.56 19.59 -13.73
CA SER A 467 -21.98 19.87 -15.12
C SER A 467 -22.97 18.84 -15.64
N TYR A 468 -22.83 17.56 -15.28
CA TYR A 468 -23.80 16.54 -15.64
C TYR A 468 -25.20 16.87 -15.08
N PHE A 469 -25.30 17.17 -13.78
CA PHE A 469 -26.59 17.49 -13.16
C PHE A 469 -27.18 18.81 -13.71
N GLU A 470 -26.37 19.85 -13.87
CA GLU A 470 -26.81 21.15 -14.42
C GLU A 470 -27.31 21.04 -15.87
N GLN A 471 -26.59 20.32 -16.74
CA GLN A 471 -26.98 20.13 -18.15
C GLN A 471 -28.28 19.34 -18.29
N ASN A 472 -28.57 18.47 -17.32
CA ASN A 472 -29.78 17.66 -17.32
C ASN A 472 -30.93 18.31 -16.54
N GLY A 473 -30.85 19.59 -16.16
CA GLY A 473 -31.98 20.35 -15.62
C GLY A 473 -31.91 20.67 -14.12
N ALA A 474 -30.80 20.37 -13.42
CA ALA A 474 -30.61 20.83 -12.06
C ALA A 474 -30.45 22.36 -11.98
N ARG A 475 -30.82 22.95 -10.83
CA ARG A 475 -30.53 24.37 -10.54
C ARG A 475 -29.03 24.61 -10.61
N GLN A 476 -28.58 25.76 -11.11
CA GLN A 476 -27.16 26.09 -11.06
C GLN A 476 -26.65 26.10 -9.61
N ARG A 477 -25.45 25.56 -9.40
CA ARG A 477 -24.82 25.56 -8.08
C ARG A 477 -24.24 26.94 -7.78
N ASN A 478 -24.55 27.49 -6.61
CA ASN A 478 -23.90 28.71 -6.16
C ASN A 478 -22.41 28.47 -5.86
N ALA A 479 -21.55 29.46 -6.07
CA ALA A 479 -20.11 29.28 -5.90
C ALA A 479 -19.71 28.80 -4.48
N GLU A 480 -20.44 29.29 -3.47
CA GLU A 480 -20.20 29.04 -2.04
C GLU A 480 -20.81 27.72 -1.51
N GLU A 481 -21.74 27.10 -2.25
CA GLU A 481 -22.40 25.85 -1.82
C GLU A 481 -21.45 24.66 -1.88
N ASN A 482 -21.50 23.76 -0.90
CA ASN A 482 -20.74 22.52 -0.98
C ASN A 482 -21.24 21.65 -2.15
N PRO A 483 -20.39 21.31 -3.14
CA PRO A 483 -20.76 20.45 -4.27
C PRO A 483 -21.43 19.13 -3.89
N VAL A 484 -20.98 18.49 -2.82
CA VAL A 484 -21.49 17.18 -2.42
C VAL A 484 -22.89 17.32 -1.83
N GLU A 485 -23.10 18.31 -0.98
CA GLU A 485 -24.41 18.61 -0.39
C GLU A 485 -25.41 19.02 -1.46
N TRP A 486 -24.98 19.87 -2.40
CA TRP A 486 -25.79 20.27 -3.56
C TRP A 486 -26.22 19.06 -4.40
N VAL A 487 -25.32 18.10 -4.69
CA VAL A 487 -25.70 16.86 -5.41
C VAL A 487 -26.76 16.07 -4.64
N PHE A 488 -26.63 15.94 -3.31
CA PHE A 488 -27.63 15.23 -2.50
C PHE A 488 -28.97 15.99 -2.44
N GLU A 489 -28.95 17.31 -2.34
CA GLU A 489 -30.14 18.16 -2.38
C GLU A 489 -30.90 17.99 -3.71
N VAL A 490 -30.21 18.18 -4.84
CA VAL A 490 -30.79 18.10 -6.18
C VAL A 490 -31.36 16.71 -6.46
N THR A 491 -30.71 15.65 -5.97
CA THR A 491 -31.11 14.27 -6.21
C THR A 491 -32.25 13.76 -5.31
N GLY A 492 -32.87 14.63 -4.51
CA GLY A 492 -34.02 14.23 -3.69
C GLY A 492 -33.64 13.40 -2.46
N SER A 493 -32.38 13.49 -2.02
CA SER A 493 -31.84 12.65 -0.95
C SER A 493 -32.21 13.15 0.45
N ASN A 494 -32.63 14.41 0.57
CA ASN A 494 -33.20 14.99 1.78
C ASN A 494 -34.73 14.89 1.72
N ALA A 495 -35.35 14.59 2.85
CA ALA A 495 -36.78 14.22 2.95
C ALA A 495 -37.78 15.31 2.52
N ASP A 496 -37.33 16.52 2.19
CA ASP A 496 -38.17 17.71 1.97
C ASP A 496 -38.03 18.34 0.57
N SER A 497 -37.33 17.72 -0.39
CA SER A 497 -37.21 18.28 -1.75
C SER A 497 -38.17 17.62 -2.73
N ASP A 498 -39.23 18.32 -3.10
CA ASP A 498 -40.10 18.06 -4.26
C ASP A 498 -39.31 18.30 -5.58
N SER A 499 -38.25 17.51 -5.83
CA SER A 499 -37.62 17.49 -7.15
C SER A 499 -38.58 16.76 -8.11
N PRO A 500 -39.20 17.44 -9.09
CA PRO A 500 -40.15 16.82 -10.01
C PRO A 500 -39.49 15.85 -11.00
N GLN A 501 -38.15 15.80 -11.03
CA GLN A 501 -37.38 15.05 -12.01
C GLN A 501 -36.92 13.69 -11.48
N ASP A 502 -37.21 12.61 -12.24
CA ASP A 502 -36.63 11.29 -11.98
C ASP A 502 -35.19 11.23 -12.52
N TRP A 503 -34.23 11.40 -11.62
CA TRP A 503 -32.81 11.35 -11.94
C TRP A 503 -32.34 9.97 -12.43
N SER A 504 -33.04 8.90 -12.06
CA SER A 504 -32.72 7.56 -12.59
C SER A 504 -33.14 7.46 -14.04
N GLU A 505 -34.33 7.95 -14.41
CA GLU A 505 -34.75 7.99 -15.80
C GLU A 505 -33.86 8.91 -16.65
N THR A 506 -33.48 10.05 -16.07
CA THR A 506 -32.51 10.98 -16.67
C THR A 506 -31.18 10.28 -16.98
N TRP A 507 -30.61 9.56 -16.01
CA TRP A 507 -29.41 8.74 -16.23
C TRP A 507 -29.61 7.67 -17.30
N ASN A 508 -30.77 6.99 -17.30
CA ASN A 508 -31.05 5.93 -18.26
C ASN A 508 -31.05 6.42 -19.71
N ASN A 509 -31.49 7.66 -19.93
CA ASN A 509 -31.59 8.28 -21.25
C ASN A 509 -30.34 9.11 -21.64
N SER A 510 -29.39 9.28 -20.71
CA SER A 510 -28.25 10.20 -20.86
C SER A 510 -27.21 9.71 -21.89
N PRO A 511 -26.47 10.63 -22.55
CA PRO A 511 -25.33 10.28 -23.37
C PRO A 511 -24.21 9.61 -22.54
N GLU A 512 -24.08 9.93 -21.26
CA GLU A 512 -23.09 9.35 -20.35
C GLU A 512 -23.35 7.85 -20.15
N ARG A 513 -24.60 7.42 -19.92
CA ARG A 513 -24.91 5.99 -19.78
C ARG A 513 -24.69 5.24 -21.10
N LYS A 514 -25.00 5.87 -22.25
CA LYS A 514 -24.68 5.30 -23.57
C LYS A 514 -23.16 5.11 -23.74
N ALA A 515 -22.35 6.07 -23.30
CA ALA A 515 -20.90 5.96 -23.32
C ALA A 515 -20.39 4.85 -22.38
N VAL A 516 -21.00 4.69 -21.20
CA VAL A 516 -20.71 3.59 -20.27
C VAL A 516 -20.97 2.24 -20.94
N ARG A 517 -22.15 2.04 -21.53
CA ARG A 517 -22.49 0.78 -22.23
C ARG A 517 -21.59 0.50 -23.42
N LYS A 518 -21.26 1.52 -24.22
CA LYS A 518 -20.27 1.40 -25.29
C LYS A 518 -18.91 0.93 -24.75
N LYS A 519 -18.48 1.45 -23.59
CA LYS A 519 -17.23 1.02 -22.96
C LYS A 519 -17.31 -0.41 -22.45
N LEU A 520 -18.43 -0.83 -21.88
CA LEU A 520 -18.65 -2.21 -21.44
C LEU A 520 -18.58 -3.19 -22.62
N LEU A 521 -19.19 -2.86 -23.75
CA LEU A 521 -19.09 -3.65 -24.99
C LEU A 521 -17.64 -3.77 -25.47
N GLN A 522 -16.90 -2.66 -25.50
CA GLN A 522 -15.47 -2.68 -25.87
C GLN A 522 -14.64 -3.56 -24.93
N LEU A 523 -14.94 -3.58 -23.63
CA LEU A 523 -14.25 -4.45 -22.69
C LEU A 523 -14.58 -5.92 -22.94
N LYS A 524 -15.84 -6.26 -23.22
CA LYS A 524 -16.25 -7.62 -23.60
C LYS A 524 -15.49 -8.08 -24.85
N GLU A 525 -15.44 -7.26 -25.89
CA GLU A 525 -14.74 -7.57 -27.15
C GLU A 525 -13.22 -7.72 -26.97
N LYS A 526 -12.59 -6.79 -26.23
CA LYS A 526 -11.14 -6.81 -25.97
C LYS A 526 -10.67 -8.12 -25.34
N PHE A 527 -11.44 -8.66 -24.41
CA PHE A 527 -11.06 -9.85 -23.66
C PHE A 527 -11.62 -11.15 -24.24
N ALA A 528 -12.57 -11.10 -25.18
CA ALA A 528 -13.04 -12.28 -25.91
C ALA A 528 -11.92 -12.94 -26.74
N GLY A 529 -10.91 -12.19 -27.20
CA GLY A 529 -9.77 -12.73 -27.96
C GLY A 529 -8.74 -13.53 -27.15
N GLN A 530 -8.84 -13.59 -25.82
CA GLN A 530 -7.87 -14.27 -24.93
C GLN A 530 -8.32 -15.69 -24.50
N LEU A 531 -9.34 -16.26 -25.14
CA LEU A 531 -10.08 -17.46 -24.71
C LEU A 531 -9.38 -18.84 -24.92
N GLU A 532 -8.16 -18.92 -25.47
CA GLU A 532 -7.60 -20.23 -25.91
C GLU A 532 -6.74 -21.02 -24.90
N SER A 533 -6.56 -20.59 -23.65
CA SER A 533 -5.80 -21.41 -22.69
C SER A 533 -6.40 -21.39 -21.29
N VAL A 534 -7.09 -22.49 -20.93
CA VAL A 534 -7.07 -23.20 -19.62
C VAL A 534 -8.40 -23.96 -19.49
N ASN A 535 -8.42 -25.22 -19.93
CA ASN A 535 -9.44 -26.20 -19.58
C ASN A 535 -8.76 -27.28 -18.72
N ASP A 536 -9.11 -27.38 -17.44
CA ASP A 536 -8.83 -28.57 -16.62
C ASP A 536 -10.16 -29.09 -16.03
N PRO A 537 -10.67 -30.25 -16.51
CA PRO A 537 -12.02 -30.73 -16.17
C PRO A 537 -12.17 -31.39 -14.79
N SER A 538 -11.09 -31.59 -14.02
CA SER A 538 -11.12 -32.54 -12.89
C SER A 538 -11.73 -32.00 -11.58
N ALA A 539 -12.25 -30.77 -11.56
CA ALA A 539 -12.68 -30.10 -10.32
C ALA A 539 -14.21 -30.15 -10.08
N SER A 540 -15.02 -30.65 -11.03
CA SER A 540 -16.48 -30.56 -10.94
C SER A 540 -17.11 -31.47 -9.88
N ASP A 541 -16.50 -32.63 -9.59
CA ASP A 541 -17.23 -33.71 -8.91
C ASP A 541 -17.08 -33.72 -7.38
N ILE A 542 -16.14 -32.95 -6.83
CA ILE A 542 -15.88 -32.94 -5.38
C ILE A 542 -16.77 -31.94 -4.62
N ILE A 543 -17.47 -31.04 -5.32
CA ILE A 543 -17.90 -29.75 -4.73
C ILE A 543 -19.35 -29.72 -4.23
N GLN A 544 -20.19 -30.72 -4.47
CA GLN A 544 -21.60 -30.68 -4.04
C GLN A 544 -21.84 -30.78 -2.52
N GLN A 545 -20.81 -30.91 -1.65
CA GLN A 545 -21.04 -31.22 -0.22
C GLN A 545 -20.47 -30.26 0.84
N ALA A 546 -19.87 -29.11 0.53
CA ALA A 546 -19.13 -28.36 1.56
C ALA A 546 -19.35 -26.83 1.64
N VAL A 547 -20.60 -26.34 1.63
CA VAL A 547 -20.88 -24.96 2.05
C VAL A 547 -22.13 -24.89 2.94
N ALA A 548 -21.92 -24.96 4.25
CA ALA A 548 -22.89 -24.51 5.26
C ALA A 548 -22.15 -23.82 6.42
N GLN A 549 -22.50 -22.55 6.62
CA GLN A 549 -22.35 -21.70 7.81
C GLN A 549 -21.11 -21.90 8.72
N LEU A 550 -20.15 -20.98 8.65
CA LEU A 550 -19.12 -20.81 9.68
C LEU A 550 -19.62 -19.85 10.75
N ASP A 551 -19.85 -20.36 11.98
CA ASP A 551 -20.17 -19.61 13.19
C ASP A 551 -18.90 -18.89 13.71
N VAL A 552 -19.05 -17.69 14.27
CA VAL A 552 -17.97 -16.93 14.94
C VAL A 552 -17.29 -17.79 16.03
N ARG A 553 -18.04 -18.70 16.65
CA ARG A 553 -17.51 -19.68 17.62
C ARG A 553 -16.53 -20.68 16.98
N ASP A 554 -16.75 -21.10 15.74
CA ASP A 554 -15.85 -22.03 15.05
C ASP A 554 -14.56 -21.34 14.61
N LEU A 555 -14.63 -20.06 14.25
CA LEU A 555 -13.47 -19.23 13.98
C LEU A 555 -12.62 -19.03 15.24
N GLN A 556 -13.26 -18.74 16.38
CA GLN A 556 -12.59 -18.68 17.69
C GLN A 556 -11.98 -20.03 18.07
N ARG A 557 -12.70 -21.14 17.87
CA ARG A 557 -12.21 -22.49 18.21
C ARG A 557 -11.02 -22.90 17.32
N THR A 558 -11.01 -22.49 16.07
CA THR A 558 -9.89 -22.70 15.13
C THR A 558 -8.70 -21.84 15.50
N TYR A 559 -8.92 -20.58 15.91
CA TYR A 559 -7.89 -19.69 16.44
C TYR A 559 -7.28 -20.20 17.75
N TYR A 560 -8.09 -20.71 18.68
CA TYR A 560 -7.60 -21.33 19.91
C TYR A 560 -6.88 -22.66 19.65
N LYS A 561 -7.30 -23.46 18.65
CA LYS A 561 -6.53 -24.64 18.19
C LYS A 561 -5.17 -24.24 17.63
N TYR A 562 -5.10 -23.14 16.87
CA TYR A 562 -3.85 -22.60 16.35
C TYR A 562 -2.92 -22.14 17.49
N LEU A 563 -3.42 -21.32 18.43
CA LEU A 563 -2.69 -20.92 19.64
C LEU A 563 -2.23 -22.12 20.49
N PHE A 564 -3.06 -23.16 20.58
CA PHE A 564 -2.73 -24.40 21.29
C PHE A 564 -1.60 -25.18 20.62
N LEU A 565 -1.54 -25.19 19.28
CA LEU A 565 -0.49 -25.85 18.51
C LEU A 565 0.81 -25.04 18.46
N GLU A 566 0.74 -23.71 18.44
CA GLU A 566 1.90 -22.82 18.37
C GLU A 566 2.59 -22.64 19.74
N LYS A 567 1.87 -22.79 20.86
CA LYS A 567 2.41 -22.63 22.23
C LYS A 567 2.90 -23.92 22.91
N MET A 568 2.86 -25.09 22.26
CA MET A 568 3.50 -26.31 22.80
C MET A 568 5.00 -26.37 22.45
N GLN A 569 5.78 -25.49 23.08
CA GLN A 569 7.03 -25.91 23.73
C GLN A 569 6.77 -25.86 25.24
N LEU A 570 6.13 -26.90 25.77
CA LEU A 570 6.04 -27.06 27.23
C LEU A 570 7.21 -27.91 27.74
N PRO A 571 7.80 -27.55 28.90
CA PRO A 571 8.84 -28.32 29.58
C PRO A 571 8.39 -29.75 29.88
N LEU A 572 9.33 -30.69 29.82
CA LEU A 572 9.15 -32.14 29.92
C LEU A 572 8.58 -32.67 31.26
N ASP A 573 8.28 -31.82 32.24
CA ASP A 573 8.04 -32.27 33.62
C ASP A 573 6.55 -32.41 34.02
N TYR A 574 5.60 -32.28 33.08
CA TYR A 574 4.16 -32.27 33.40
C TYR A 574 3.26 -33.29 32.69
N LEU A 575 3.82 -34.36 32.11
CA LEU A 575 3.01 -35.44 31.51
C LEU A 575 3.03 -36.71 32.38
N LYS A 576 1.89 -37.02 33.01
CA LYS A 576 1.65 -38.33 33.67
C LYS A 576 1.64 -39.47 32.63
N PRO A 577 2.06 -40.69 32.98
CA PRO A 577 2.39 -41.76 32.02
C PRO A 577 1.21 -42.41 31.27
N ASP A 578 -0.04 -42.10 31.59
CA ASP A 578 -1.16 -42.99 31.23
C ASP A 578 -1.90 -42.63 29.93
N ILE A 579 -1.51 -41.57 29.21
CA ILE A 579 -2.23 -41.12 27.99
C ILE A 579 -1.50 -41.53 26.69
N TYR A 580 -0.26 -42.02 26.77
CA TYR A 580 0.51 -42.41 25.57
C TYR A 580 0.15 -43.81 25.01
N GLY A 581 -0.52 -44.66 25.79
CA GLY A 581 -0.83 -46.05 25.39
C GLY A 581 -2.02 -46.21 24.44
N GLN A 582 -2.95 -45.24 24.40
CA GLN A 582 -4.19 -45.36 23.61
C GLN A 582 -4.09 -44.74 22.20
N LEU A 583 -3.19 -43.78 21.98
CA LEU A 583 -3.04 -43.10 20.69
C LEU A 583 -2.13 -43.83 19.68
N LEU A 584 -1.35 -44.82 20.11
CA LEU A 584 -0.50 -45.64 19.24
C LEU A 584 -1.18 -46.91 18.71
N ALA A 585 -2.36 -47.26 19.24
CA ALA A 585 -3.10 -48.47 18.80
C ALA A 585 -3.91 -48.24 17.52
N ASP A 586 -4.35 -47.01 17.23
CA ASP A 586 -5.28 -46.72 16.13
C ASP A 586 -4.61 -46.27 14.82
N SER A 587 -3.28 -46.09 14.76
CA SER A 587 -2.58 -45.67 13.53
C SER A 587 -1.78 -46.76 12.81
N ALA A 588 -1.77 -48.00 13.34
CA ALA A 588 -1.03 -49.12 12.75
C ALA A 588 -1.81 -49.95 11.72
N ALA A 589 -3.01 -49.53 11.33
CA ALA A 589 -3.78 -50.15 10.26
C ALA A 589 -3.94 -49.17 9.10
N ILE A 590 -3.01 -49.24 8.13
CA ILE A 590 -3.21 -49.05 6.67
C ILE A 590 -1.80 -48.93 6.02
N HIS A 591 -1.41 -50.03 5.37
CA HIS A 591 -0.35 -50.21 4.36
C HIS A 591 1.16 -50.23 4.74
N ARG A 592 1.65 -51.45 4.98
CA ARG A 592 2.92 -52.02 4.46
C ARG A 592 2.54 -53.28 3.63
N PRO A 593 3.46 -53.95 2.89
CA PRO A 593 4.51 -53.51 1.98
C PRO A 593 4.56 -54.38 0.68
N LEU A 594 5.36 -54.02 -0.33
CA LEU A 594 6.02 -55.03 -1.18
C LEU A 594 7.47 -54.58 -1.49
N TYR A 595 8.39 -55.28 -0.85
CA TYR A 595 9.85 -55.41 -1.07
C TYR A 595 10.14 -56.26 -2.33
N PRO A 596 11.39 -56.70 -2.64
CA PRO A 596 12.74 -56.11 -2.43
C PRO A 596 13.67 -56.22 -3.67
N LEU A 597 14.69 -55.36 -3.76
CA LEU A 597 16.12 -55.71 -3.59
C LEU A 597 16.97 -54.44 -3.55
#